data_AF-A0A7K7DPI2-F1
#
_entry.id   AF-A0A7K7DPI2-F1
#
_cell.length_a   1.000
_cell.length_b   1.000
_cell.length_c   1.000
_cell.angle_alpha   90.00
_cell.angle_beta   90.00
_cell.angle_gamma   90.00
#
_symmetry.space_group_name_H-M   'P 1'
#
loop_
_entity.id
_entity.type
_entity.pdbx_description
1 polymer ?
#
loop_
_entity_poly.entity_id
_entity_poly.type
_entity_poly.pdbx_seq_one_letter_code
_entity_poly.pdbx_strand_id
1 'polypeptide(L)'
;TTPATLERFTINFTITNLPYTSDLENLQSAKFNATRRVMNTLLDRLLKESSIGPAFQGCETTDFRYGLWPGSDRDQTRVDAVCTYSKEPWAAPLDRVGLYHQVSNKTRGITQLGPYSLDKDSLYVNG
;
A
#
# COMPACT_ATOMS: atom_id res chain seq x y z
N THR A 1 -21.10 23.57 11.02
CA THR A 1 -20.57 22.41 10.26
C THR A 1 -19.13 22.22 10.66
N THR A 2 -18.84 21.17 11.42
CA THR A 2 -17.46 20.84 11.79
C THR A 2 -16.72 20.37 10.54
N PRO A 3 -15.54 20.91 10.20
CA PRO A 3 -14.86 20.58 8.96
C PRO A 3 -14.39 19.12 8.96
N ALA A 4 -14.42 18.49 7.78
CA ALA A 4 -13.82 17.18 7.56
C ALA A 4 -12.33 17.21 7.93
N THR A 5 -11.85 16.18 8.63
CA THR A 5 -10.46 16.03 9.03
C THR A 5 -9.75 15.08 8.08
N LEU A 6 -8.46 15.33 7.83
CA LEU A 6 -7.64 14.39 7.05
C LEU A 6 -7.06 13.35 8.01
N GLU A 7 -7.48 12.10 7.85
CA GLU A 7 -6.90 10.96 8.55
C GLU A 7 -5.93 10.20 7.64
N ARG A 8 -4.94 9.56 8.26
CA ARG A 8 -3.93 8.78 7.57
C ARG A 8 -3.91 7.35 8.10
N PHE A 9 -3.69 6.42 7.20
CA PHE A 9 -3.52 5.01 7.51
C PHE A 9 -2.33 4.47 6.70
N THR A 10 -1.70 3.41 7.18
CA THR A 10 -0.55 2.79 6.55
C THR A 10 -0.96 1.45 5.96
N ILE A 11 -0.52 1.16 4.75
CA ILE A 11 -0.58 -0.18 4.16
C ILE A 11 0.85 -0.65 3.98
N ASN A 12 1.11 -1.87 4.45
CA ASN A 12 2.37 -2.55 4.27
C ASN A 12 2.11 -3.84 3.50
N PHE A 13 2.98 -4.20 2.57
CA PHE A 13 2.94 -5.50 1.87
C PHE A 13 4.31 -5.82 1.29
N THR A 14 4.55 -7.08 0.97
CA THR A 14 5.80 -7.55 0.37
C THR A 14 5.56 -7.98 -1.07
N ILE A 15 6.44 -7.55 -1.96
CA ILE A 15 6.45 -7.93 -3.37
C ILE A 15 7.50 -9.01 -3.58
N THR A 16 7.06 -10.16 -4.09
CA THR A 16 7.90 -11.34 -4.32
C THR A 16 8.60 -11.33 -5.68
N ASN A 17 8.07 -10.57 -6.65
CA ASN A 17 8.62 -10.46 -8.01
C ASN A 17 9.38 -9.14 -8.27
N LEU A 18 9.82 -8.46 -7.20
CA LEU A 18 10.65 -7.26 -7.27
C LEU A 18 11.89 -7.46 -6.41
N PRO A 19 13.07 -7.73 -7.01
CA PRO A 19 14.30 -7.91 -6.26
C PRO A 19 14.69 -6.60 -5.57
N TYR A 20 14.99 -6.66 -4.27
CA TYR A 20 15.56 -5.54 -3.53
C TYR A 20 16.98 -5.27 -4.04
N THR A 21 17.25 -4.04 -4.45
CA THR A 21 18.55 -3.62 -4.97
C THR A 21 18.99 -2.35 -4.27
N SER A 22 20.28 -2.03 -4.28
CA SER A 22 20.81 -0.77 -3.71
C SER A 22 20.15 0.49 -4.31
N ASP A 23 19.67 0.42 -5.55
CA ASP A 23 18.86 1.50 -6.12
C ASP A 23 17.53 1.71 -5.36
N LEU A 24 16.88 0.66 -4.86
CA LEU A 24 15.65 0.78 -4.07
C LEU A 24 15.90 1.25 -2.64
N GLU A 25 17.13 1.09 -2.14
CA GLU A 25 17.58 1.69 -0.89
C GLU A 25 17.83 3.20 -1.05
N ASN A 26 18.31 3.62 -2.22
CA ASN A 26 18.58 5.03 -2.50
C ASN A 26 17.33 5.78 -2.95
N LEU A 27 16.77 6.61 -2.05
CA LEU A 27 15.61 7.49 -2.30
C LEU A 27 15.78 8.43 -3.52
N GLN A 28 17.02 8.71 -3.94
CA GLN A 28 17.33 9.57 -5.09
C GLN A 28 17.50 8.80 -6.40
N SER A 29 17.48 7.47 -6.37
CA SER A 29 17.66 6.68 -7.58
C SER A 29 16.45 6.82 -8.52
N ALA A 30 16.72 6.73 -9.82
CA ALA A 30 15.66 6.71 -10.81
C ALA A 30 14.72 5.50 -10.62
N LYS A 31 15.27 4.35 -10.18
CA LYS A 31 14.50 3.13 -9.94
C LYS A 31 13.56 3.28 -8.74
N PHE A 32 14.02 3.89 -7.65
CA PHE A 32 13.19 4.21 -6.48
C PHE A 32 12.02 5.10 -6.90
N ASN A 33 12.30 6.22 -7.58
CA ASN A 33 11.28 7.18 -7.99
C ASN A 33 10.27 6.56 -8.98
N ALA A 34 10.75 5.78 -9.96
CA ALA A 34 9.89 5.06 -10.89
C ALA A 34 9.00 4.04 -10.18
N THR A 35 9.57 3.20 -9.32
CA THR A 35 8.82 2.18 -8.56
C THR A 35 7.80 2.83 -7.64
N ARG A 36 8.19 3.87 -6.91
CA ARG A 36 7.30 4.68 -6.05
C ARG A 36 6.11 5.24 -6.81
N ARG A 37 6.32 5.83 -7.99
CA ARG A 37 5.24 6.35 -8.84
C ARG A 37 4.27 5.26 -9.29
N VAL A 38 4.80 4.11 -9.71
CA VAL A 38 3.96 2.97 -10.12
C VAL A 38 3.16 2.46 -8.92
N MET A 39 3.79 2.28 -7.76
CA MET A 39 3.12 1.82 -6.54
C MET A 39 2.00 2.77 -6.10
N ASN A 40 2.28 4.08 -6.05
CA ASN A 40 1.28 5.08 -5.70
C ASN A 40 0.07 4.99 -6.66
N THR A 41 0.33 4.85 -7.96
CA THR A 41 -0.76 4.74 -8.96
C THR A 41 -1.59 3.47 -8.76
N LEU A 42 -0.97 2.35 -8.44
CA LEU A 42 -1.67 1.07 -8.19
C LEU A 42 -2.51 1.14 -6.92
N LEU A 43 -1.93 1.65 -5.82
CA LEU A 43 -2.63 1.81 -4.54
C LEU A 43 -3.77 2.82 -4.65
N ASP A 44 -3.55 3.93 -5.35
CA ASP A 44 -4.58 4.94 -5.59
C ASP A 44 -5.78 4.34 -6.32
N ARG A 45 -5.56 3.58 -7.39
CA ARG A 45 -6.65 2.92 -8.11
C ARG A 45 -7.37 1.92 -7.22
N LEU A 46 -6.61 1.11 -6.49
CA LEU A 46 -7.17 0.08 -5.62
C LEU A 46 -8.07 0.67 -4.53
N LEU A 47 -7.64 1.77 -3.90
CA LEU A 47 -8.38 2.40 -2.80
C LEU A 47 -9.50 3.32 -3.29
N LYS A 48 -9.38 3.92 -4.48
CA LYS A 48 -10.49 4.63 -5.14
C LYS A 48 -11.68 3.72 -5.42
N GLU A 49 -11.44 2.43 -5.63
CA GLU A 49 -12.49 1.43 -5.81
C GLU A 49 -12.92 0.74 -4.51
N SER A 50 -12.39 1.18 -3.36
CA SER A 50 -12.76 0.65 -2.04
C SER A 50 -13.84 1.51 -1.37
N SER A 51 -14.32 1.12 -0.20
CA SER A 51 -15.34 1.87 0.55
C SER A 51 -14.91 3.29 0.91
N ILE A 52 -13.60 3.55 1.02
CA ILE A 52 -13.06 4.89 1.27
C ILE A 52 -12.88 5.70 0.00
N GLY A 53 -13.10 5.14 -1.20
CA GLY A 53 -12.86 5.80 -2.48
C GLY A 53 -13.42 7.21 -2.62
N PRO A 54 -14.67 7.49 -2.17
CA PRO A 54 -15.24 8.85 -2.21
C PRO A 54 -14.51 9.86 -1.32
N ALA A 55 -13.92 9.39 -0.23
CA ALA A 55 -13.19 10.17 0.77
C ALA A 55 -11.66 10.16 0.53
N PHE A 56 -11.17 9.26 -0.31
CA PHE A 56 -9.76 8.98 -0.48
C PHE A 56 -9.05 10.11 -1.26
N GLN A 57 -7.95 10.59 -0.72
CA GLN A 57 -7.15 11.68 -1.31
C GLN A 57 -5.96 11.15 -2.12
N GLY A 58 -5.26 10.15 -1.60
CA GLY A 58 -4.08 9.59 -2.25
C GLY A 58 -3.20 8.76 -1.32
N CYS A 59 -2.36 7.91 -1.91
CA CYS A 59 -1.32 7.17 -1.24
C CYS A 59 0.06 7.63 -1.65
N GLU A 60 0.96 7.57 -0.68
CA GLU A 60 2.35 7.87 -0.84
C GLU A 60 3.18 6.71 -0.29
N THR A 61 3.85 5.99 -1.19
CA THR A 61 4.86 5.01 -0.83
C THR A 61 6.02 5.75 -0.19
N THR A 62 6.27 5.46 1.07
CA THR A 62 7.29 6.14 1.88
C THR A 62 8.64 5.46 1.78
N ASP A 63 8.64 4.12 1.68
CA ASP A 63 9.89 3.36 1.81
C ASP A 63 9.80 1.99 1.09
N PHE A 64 10.97 1.51 0.66
CA PHE A 64 11.17 0.15 0.18
C PHE A 64 12.22 -0.52 1.05
N ARG A 65 11.87 -1.64 1.68
CA ARG A 65 12.74 -2.35 2.62
C ARG A 65 13.03 -3.76 2.13
N TYR A 66 14.16 -4.29 2.58
CA TYR A 66 14.48 -5.69 2.34
C TYR A 66 13.44 -6.58 3.04
N GLY A 67 12.72 -7.38 2.26
CA GLY A 67 11.72 -8.32 2.75
C GLY A 67 12.39 -9.62 3.18
N LEU A 68 12.71 -9.76 4.47
CA LEU A 68 13.11 -11.04 5.05
C LEU A 68 11.86 -11.91 5.26
N TRP A 69 11.55 -12.79 4.31
CA TRP A 69 10.62 -13.88 4.56
C TRP A 69 11.38 -15.20 4.68
N PRO A 70 11.30 -15.92 5.81
CA PRO A 70 12.01 -17.18 6.03
C PRO A 70 11.69 -18.20 4.93
N GLY A 71 12.72 -18.72 4.25
CA GLY A 71 12.55 -19.71 3.18
C GLY A 71 12.39 -19.14 1.78
N SER A 72 12.62 -17.84 1.59
CA SER A 72 12.62 -17.21 0.27
C SER A 72 14.04 -17.07 -0.27
N ASP A 73 14.33 -17.70 -1.40
CA ASP A 73 15.60 -17.55 -2.14
C ASP A 73 15.70 -16.21 -2.89
N ARG A 74 14.62 -15.41 -2.87
CA ARG A 74 14.48 -14.16 -3.62
C ARG A 74 14.57 -12.96 -2.69
N ASP A 75 15.36 -11.98 -3.08
CA ASP A 75 15.46 -10.66 -2.45
C ASP A 75 14.13 -9.92 -2.54
N GLN A 76 13.15 -10.18 -1.68
CA GLN A 76 11.84 -9.56 -1.78
C GLN A 76 11.89 -8.08 -1.37
N THR A 77 10.98 -7.27 -1.90
CA THR A 77 10.86 -5.86 -1.54
C THR A 77 9.59 -5.63 -0.72
N ARG A 78 9.75 -5.25 0.55
CA ARG A 78 8.65 -4.75 1.38
C ARG A 78 8.36 -3.30 1.02
N VAL A 79 7.10 -2.98 0.82
CA VAL A 79 6.59 -1.65 0.51
C VAL A 79 5.85 -1.12 1.73
N ASP A 80 6.21 0.08 2.17
CA ASP A 80 5.47 0.81 3.18
C ASP A 80 4.85 2.04 2.51
N ALA A 81 3.52 2.15 2.56
CA ALA A 81 2.76 3.24 1.95
C ALA A 81 1.79 3.89 2.94
N VAL A 82 1.76 5.21 2.96
CA VAL A 82 0.86 6.01 3.79
C VAL A 82 -0.23 6.59 2.90
N CYS A 83 -1.47 6.32 3.25
CA CYS A 83 -2.65 6.70 2.51
C CYS A 83 -3.47 7.71 3.32
N THR A 84 -3.97 8.74 2.65
CA THR A 84 -4.73 9.83 3.27
C THR A 84 -6.16 9.82 2.77
N TYR A 85 -7.11 10.04 3.67
CA TYR A 85 -8.53 10.16 3.36
C TYR A 85 -9.21 11.24 4.22
N SER A 86 -10.25 11.85 3.66
CA SER A 86 -11.07 12.85 4.32
C SER A 86 -12.17 12.17 5.13
N LYS A 87 -12.14 12.33 6.45
CA LYS A 87 -13.15 11.78 7.34
C LYS A 87 -14.05 12.88 7.86
N GLU A 88 -15.34 12.65 7.70
CA GLU A 88 -16.35 13.52 8.28
C GLU A 88 -16.42 13.31 9.81
N PRO A 89 -16.68 14.36 10.60
CA PRO A 89 -16.71 14.27 12.07
C PRO A 89 -17.76 13.29 12.62
N TRP A 90 -18.80 13.01 11.83
CA TRP A 90 -19.90 12.10 12.15
C TRP A 90 -19.72 10.72 11.50
N ALA A 91 -18.69 10.53 10.68
CA ALA A 91 -18.39 9.23 10.08
C ALA A 91 -17.75 8.28 11.12
N ALA A 92 -18.09 7.00 11.01
CA ALA A 92 -17.47 5.96 11.80
C ALA A 92 -15.94 5.92 11.56
N PRO A 93 -15.15 5.40 12.52
CA PRO A 93 -13.73 5.13 12.31
C PRO A 93 -13.51 4.24 11.08
N LEU A 94 -12.31 4.35 10.49
CA LEU A 94 -11.91 3.50 9.38
C LEU A 94 -12.08 2.02 9.76
N ASP A 95 -12.91 1.30 9.03
CA ASP A 95 -13.00 -0.16 9.15
C ASP A 95 -11.76 -0.79 8.51
N ARG A 96 -10.70 -0.94 9.30
CA ARG A 96 -9.42 -1.51 8.89
C ARG A 96 -9.58 -2.95 8.40
N VAL A 97 -10.47 -3.71 9.04
CA VAL A 97 -10.73 -5.13 8.71
C VAL A 97 -11.48 -5.21 7.39
N GLY A 98 -12.54 -4.40 7.23
CA GLY A 98 -13.26 -4.28 5.96
C GLY A 98 -12.36 -3.81 4.82
N LEU A 99 -11.49 -2.82 5.07
CA LEU A 99 -10.53 -2.34 4.08
C LEU A 99 -9.53 -3.43 3.70
N TYR A 100 -8.98 -4.15 4.68
CA TYR A 100 -8.11 -5.30 4.43
C TYR A 100 -8.78 -6.36 3.55
N HIS A 101 -10.04 -6.73 3.83
CA HIS A 101 -10.78 -7.69 3.01
C HIS A 101 -11.04 -7.19 1.59
N GLN A 102 -11.35 -5.91 1.41
CA GLN A 102 -11.53 -5.32 0.08
C GLN A 102 -10.23 -5.29 -0.72
N VAL A 103 -9.13 -4.88 -0.08
CA VAL A 103 -7.79 -4.88 -0.69
C VAL A 103 -7.41 -6.31 -1.05
N SER A 104 -7.61 -7.27 -0.15
CA SER A 104 -7.36 -8.69 -0.38
C SER A 104 -8.13 -9.20 -1.59
N ASN A 105 -9.44 -8.96 -1.66
CA ASN A 105 -10.27 -9.39 -2.78
C ASN A 105 -9.81 -8.75 -4.11
N LYS A 106 -9.52 -7.45 -4.11
CA LYS A 106 -9.02 -6.73 -5.30
C LYS A 106 -7.63 -7.17 -5.75
N THR A 107 -6.80 -7.70 -4.84
CA THR A 107 -5.47 -8.24 -5.13
C THR A 107 -5.46 -9.75 -5.37
N ARG A 108 -6.60 -10.34 -5.75
CA ARG A 108 -6.76 -11.79 -5.97
C ARG A 108 -6.31 -12.60 -4.74
N GLY A 109 -6.72 -12.17 -3.56
CA GLY A 109 -6.30 -12.76 -2.29
C GLY A 109 -4.87 -12.39 -1.92
N ILE A 110 -4.43 -11.15 -2.15
CA ILE A 110 -3.09 -10.65 -1.77
C ILE A 110 -1.98 -11.40 -2.52
N THR A 111 -2.27 -11.90 -3.72
CA THR A 111 -1.28 -12.60 -4.55
C THR A 111 -0.79 -11.75 -5.70
N GLN A 112 -1.58 -10.75 -6.13
CA GLN A 112 -1.27 -9.95 -7.30
C GLN A 112 -1.80 -8.52 -7.20
N LEU A 113 -0.94 -7.53 -7.43
CA LEU A 113 -1.29 -6.12 -7.58
C LEU A 113 -0.73 -5.59 -8.91
N GLY A 114 -1.58 -5.58 -9.93
CA GLY A 114 -1.18 -5.21 -11.30
C GLY A 114 -0.08 -6.15 -11.83
N PRO A 115 1.12 -5.63 -12.18
CA PRO A 115 2.24 -6.44 -12.65
C PRO A 115 3.06 -7.08 -11.51
N TYR A 116 2.77 -6.76 -10.24
CA TYR A 116 3.54 -7.24 -9.09
C TYR A 116 2.86 -8.42 -8.41
N SER A 117 3.65 -9.45 -8.09
CA SER A 117 3.23 -10.55 -7.24
C SER A 117 3.47 -10.20 -5.78
N LEU A 118 2.46 -10.44 -4.95
CA LEU A 118 2.48 -10.10 -3.53
C LEU A 118 2.61 -11.36 -2.68
N ASP A 119 3.19 -11.22 -1.50
CA ASP A 119 3.14 -12.24 -0.46
C ASP A 119 1.79 -12.13 0.27
N LYS A 120 1.04 -13.24 0.27
CA LYS A 120 -0.33 -13.28 0.78
C LYS A 120 -0.46 -12.97 2.27
N ASP A 121 0.58 -13.24 3.05
CA ASP A 121 0.61 -13.12 4.51
C ASP A 121 1.27 -11.80 4.95
N SER A 122 1.76 -11.00 3.99
CA SER A 122 2.50 -9.75 4.25
C SER A 122 1.64 -8.49 4.31
N LEU A 123 0.40 -8.53 3.83
CA LEU A 123 -0.47 -7.35 3.80
C LEU A 123 -0.91 -6.96 5.21
N TYR A 124 -0.71 -5.70 5.56
CA TYR A 124 -1.11 -5.15 6.85
C TYR A 124 -1.66 -3.74 6.69
N VAL A 125 -2.74 -3.42 7.40
CA VAL A 125 -3.41 -2.11 7.37
C VAL A 125 -3.44 -1.53 8.78
N ASN A 126 -2.70 -0.45 9.01
CA ASN A 126 -2.63 0.30 10.26
C ASN A 126 -3.33 1.64 10.15
N GLY A 127 -3.85 2.18 11.25
CA GLY A 127 -4.35 3.55 11.33
C GLY A 127 -4.43 4.06 12.76
#